data_AF-A0A939XRH0-F1
#
_entry.id   AF-A0A939XRH0-F1
#
_cell.length_a   1.000
_cell.length_b   1.000
_cell.length_c   1.000
_cell.angle_alpha   90.00
_cell.angle_beta   90.00
_cell.angle_gamma   90.00
#
_symmetry.space_group_name_H-M   'P 1'
#
loop_
_entity.id
_entity.type
_entity.pdbx_description
1 polymer ?
#
loop_
_entity_poly.entity_id
_entity_poly.type
_entity_poly.pdbx_seq_one_letter_code
_entity_poly.pdbx_strand_id
1 'polypeptide(L)'
;MANKRQIKKAIQNACGDIAGECIFAESAFGADKREEWDSIIIDTALLQQEAINRVSNQFGKKVKEFANRKEYNKARRAFFKEREKELSEYFRAEVENIAKRMNDLMPSKK
;
A
#
# COMPACT_ATOMS: atom_id res chain seq x y z
N MET A 1 14.68 -0.20 -13.02
CA MET A 1 13.32 -0.66 -12.71
C MET A 1 13.36 -1.41 -11.40
N ALA A 2 12.58 -0.99 -10.41
CA ALA A 2 12.44 -1.76 -9.17
C ALA A 2 11.82 -3.12 -9.50
N ASN A 3 12.45 -4.21 -9.05
CA ASN A 3 11.84 -5.53 -9.14
C ASN A 3 10.79 -5.72 -8.03
N LYS A 4 9.97 -6.78 -8.13
CA LYS A 4 8.91 -7.07 -7.14
C LYS A 4 9.42 -7.07 -5.69
N ARG A 5 10.63 -7.58 -5.45
CA ARG A 5 11.23 -7.64 -4.11
C ARG A 5 11.53 -6.24 -3.59
N GLN A 6 12.05 -5.35 -4.44
CA GLN A 6 12.33 -3.96 -4.06
C GLN A 6 11.03 -3.21 -3.75
N ILE A 7 9.97 -3.40 -4.55
CA ILE A 7 8.67 -2.76 -4.30
C ILE A 7 8.07 -3.23 -2.98
N LYS A 8 8.07 -4.54 -2.69
CA LYS A 8 7.58 -5.08 -1.41
C LYS A 8 8.34 -4.49 -0.22
N LYS A 9 9.67 -4.40 -0.31
CA LYS A 9 10.48 -3.77 0.75
C LYS A 9 10.14 -2.30 0.94
N ALA A 10 9.92 -1.55 -0.15
CA ALA A 10 9.54 -0.14 -0.06
C ALA A 10 8.18 0.04 0.63
N ILE A 11 7.19 -0.82 0.30
CA ILE A 11 5.89 -0.85 0.98
C ILE A 11 6.06 -1.16 2.47
N GLN A 12 6.84 -2.20 2.80
CA GLN A 12 7.08 -2.58 4.19
C GLN A 12 7.72 -1.47 5.00
N ASN A 13 8.73 -0.81 4.45
CA ASN A 13 9.40 0.30 5.11
C ASN A 13 8.42 1.48 5.31
N ALA A 14 7.70 1.89 4.25
CA ALA A 14 6.76 2.99 4.34
C ALA A 14 5.65 2.73 5.38
N CYS A 15 5.04 1.53 5.37
CA CYS A 15 4.02 1.17 6.36
C CYS A 15 4.61 1.04 7.77
N GLY A 16 5.85 0.55 7.91
CA GLY A 16 6.55 0.48 9.18
C GLY A 16 6.81 1.87 9.78
N ASP A 17 7.25 2.81 8.96
CA ASP A 17 7.46 4.20 9.37
C ASP A 17 6.13 4.84 9.80
N ILE A 18 5.06 4.69 9.01
CA ILE A 18 3.71 5.21 9.35
C ILE A 18 3.21 4.61 10.67
N ALA A 19 3.32 3.30 10.86
CA ALA A 19 2.88 2.65 12.10
C ALA A 19 3.71 3.12 13.31
N GLY A 20 5.03 3.30 13.14
CA GLY A 20 5.90 3.86 14.18
C GLY A 20 5.47 5.26 14.62
N GLU A 21 5.16 6.13 13.66
CA GLU A 21 4.64 7.48 13.95
C GLU A 21 3.26 7.43 14.64
N CYS A 22 2.38 6.50 14.26
CA CYS A 22 1.10 6.30 14.94
C CYS A 22 1.28 5.90 16.41
N ILE A 23 2.16 4.93 16.68
CA ILE A 23 2.46 4.46 18.05
C ILE A 23 3.05 5.60 18.88
N PHE A 24 3.96 6.38 18.29
CA PHE A 24 4.53 7.54 18.95
C PHE A 24 3.46 8.58 19.28
N ALA A 25 2.61 8.93 18.32
CA ALA A 25 1.52 9.89 18.51
C ALA A 25 0.50 9.42 19.56
N GLU A 26 0.14 8.13 19.56
CA GLU A 26 -0.71 7.54 20.59
C GLU A 26 -0.08 7.68 21.98
N SER A 27 1.21 7.37 22.12
CA SER A 27 1.89 7.49 23.41
C SER A 27 1.91 8.93 23.95
N ALA A 28 1.94 9.92 23.05
CA ALA A 28 2.02 11.34 23.40
C ALA A 28 0.65 12.01 23.61
N PHE A 29 -0.37 11.59 22.84
CA PHE A 29 -1.67 12.30 22.74
C PHE A 29 -2.89 11.39 22.94
N GLY A 30 -2.69 10.08 23.08
CA GLY A 30 -3.75 9.07 22.96
C GLY A 30 -4.48 8.71 24.26
N ALA A 31 -4.23 9.37 25.39
CA ALA A 31 -4.76 8.98 26.71
C ALA A 31 -6.27 8.61 26.70
N ASP A 32 -7.09 9.41 25.99
CA ASP A 32 -8.54 9.24 25.86
C ASP A 32 -9.00 8.66 24.50
N LYS A 33 -8.07 8.33 23.59
CA LYS A 33 -8.36 7.91 22.20
C LYS A 33 -7.58 6.67 21.74
N ARG A 34 -7.14 5.82 22.67
CA ARG A 34 -6.29 4.64 22.36
C ARG A 34 -6.91 3.71 21.31
N GLU A 35 -8.19 3.37 21.45
CA GLU A 35 -8.86 2.47 20.51
C GLU A 35 -8.87 3.03 19.06
N GLU A 36 -8.98 4.35 18.92
CA GLU A 36 -8.96 5.01 17.61
C GLU A 36 -7.55 4.97 16.99
N TRP A 37 -6.50 5.16 17.81
CA TRP A 37 -5.11 5.02 17.38
C TRP A 37 -4.76 3.56 17.02
N ASP A 38 -5.15 2.60 17.85
CA ASP A 38 -4.99 1.16 17.60
C ASP A 38 -5.62 0.76 16.27
N SER A 39 -6.83 1.27 15.98
CA SER A 39 -7.49 1.03 14.69
C SER A 39 -6.66 1.55 13.51
N ILE A 40 -6.06 2.74 13.61
CA ILE A 40 -5.21 3.30 12.55
C ILE A 40 -3.95 2.45 12.35
N ILE A 41 -3.34 1.95 13.43
CA ILE A 41 -2.17 1.07 13.37
C ILE A 41 -2.53 -0.25 12.66
N ILE A 42 -3.68 -0.84 13.00
CA ILE A 42 -4.20 -2.05 12.35
C ILE A 42 -4.45 -1.79 10.87
N ASP A 43 -5.08 -0.67 10.51
CA ASP A 43 -5.36 -0.34 9.12
C ASP A 43 -4.07 -0.11 8.30
N THR A 44 -3.02 0.42 8.93
CA THR A 44 -1.69 0.52 8.32
C THR A 44 -1.10 -0.87 8.05
N ALA A 45 -1.28 -1.83 8.97
CA ALA A 45 -0.84 -3.20 8.77
C ALA A 45 -1.64 -3.92 7.68
N LEU A 46 -2.96 -3.69 7.59
CA LEU A 46 -3.83 -4.22 6.54
C LEU A 46 -3.45 -3.65 5.16
N LEU A 47 -3.21 -2.34 5.07
CA LEU A 47 -2.68 -1.69 3.87
C LEU A 47 -1.38 -2.37 3.41
N GLN A 48 -0.44 -2.62 4.33
CA GLN A 48 0.81 -3.30 4.00
C GLN A 48 0.56 -4.69 3.39
N GLN A 49 -0.29 -5.50 4.03
CA GLN A 49 -0.58 -6.85 3.56
C GLN A 49 -1.23 -6.83 2.17
N GLU A 50 -2.24 -6.00 1.98
CA GLU A 50 -2.99 -5.91 0.73
C GLU A 50 -2.13 -5.36 -0.42
N ALA A 51 -1.32 -4.34 -0.17
CA ALA A 51 -0.39 -3.81 -1.16
C ALA A 51 0.68 -4.85 -1.58
N ILE A 52 1.22 -5.63 -0.63
CA ILE A 52 2.16 -6.73 -0.92
C ILE A 52 1.50 -7.84 -1.76
N ASN A 53 0.23 -8.16 -1.49
CA ASN A 53 -0.55 -9.11 -2.27
C ASN A 53 -0.71 -8.64 -3.72
N ARG A 54 -1.07 -7.36 -3.92
CA ARG A 54 -1.20 -6.74 -5.26
C ARG A 54 0.11 -6.75 -6.06
N VAL A 55 1.27 -6.63 -5.42
CA VAL A 55 2.58 -6.77 -6.10
C VAL A 55 2.83 -8.21 -6.60
N SER A 56 2.23 -9.20 -5.93
CA SER A 56 2.49 -10.63 -6.19
C SER A 56 1.79 -11.18 -7.42
N ASN A 57 0.97 -10.36 -8.11
CA ASN A 57 0.20 -10.73 -9.29
C ASN A 57 1.00 -11.38 -10.44
N GLN A 58 0.36 -12.31 -11.15
CA GLN A 58 0.90 -12.99 -12.33
C GLN A 58 -0.03 -12.80 -13.54
N PHE A 59 0.54 -12.75 -14.74
CA PHE A 59 -0.22 -12.51 -15.97
C PHE A 59 -1.19 -13.65 -16.35
N GLY A 60 -0.92 -14.88 -15.90
CA GLY A 60 -1.82 -16.03 -16.05
C GLY A 60 -1.90 -16.65 -17.47
N LYS A 61 -1.65 -15.88 -18.53
CA LYS A 61 -1.74 -16.38 -19.93
C LYS A 61 -0.43 -16.94 -20.45
N LYS A 62 -0.50 -17.96 -21.31
CA LYS A 62 0.62 -18.59 -22.01
C LYS A 62 0.78 -18.04 -23.43
N VAL A 63 1.98 -18.20 -23.98
CA VAL A 63 2.33 -17.71 -25.33
C VAL A 63 1.45 -18.32 -26.43
N LYS A 64 1.10 -19.59 -26.29
CA LYS A 64 0.26 -20.34 -27.23
C LYS A 64 -1.18 -19.84 -27.34
N GLU A 65 -1.61 -18.99 -26.41
CA GLU A 65 -2.94 -18.38 -26.39
C GLU A 65 -3.00 -17.09 -27.24
N PHE A 66 -1.92 -16.75 -27.94
CA PHE A 66 -1.80 -15.55 -28.78
C PHE A 66 -1.37 -15.93 -30.18
N ALA A 67 -1.74 -15.11 -31.19
CA ALA A 67 -1.39 -15.38 -32.57
C ALA A 67 0.12 -15.35 -32.81
N ASN A 68 0.86 -14.55 -32.03
CA ASN A 68 2.31 -14.46 -32.12
C ASN A 68 2.94 -13.96 -30.80
N ARG A 69 4.28 -14.09 -30.72
CA ARG A 69 5.07 -13.66 -29.56
C ARG A 69 4.98 -12.16 -29.29
N LYS A 70 4.78 -11.33 -30.31
CA LYS A 70 4.70 -9.87 -30.20
C LYS A 70 3.42 -9.46 -29.46
N GLU A 71 2.30 -10.08 -29.79
CA GLU A 71 1.01 -9.86 -29.11
C GLU A 71 1.03 -10.32 -27.66
N TYR A 72 1.60 -11.49 -27.38
CA TYR A 72 1.81 -11.97 -26.01
C TYR A 72 2.61 -10.94 -25.18
N ASN A 73 3.73 -10.44 -25.73
CA ASN A 73 4.56 -9.46 -25.04
C ASN A 73 3.83 -8.12 -24.84
N LYS A 74 3.03 -7.68 -25.81
CA LYS A 74 2.20 -6.46 -25.71
C LYS A 74 1.19 -6.61 -24.58
N ALA A 75 0.44 -7.71 -24.55
CA ALA A 75 -0.56 -7.99 -23.53
C ALA A 75 0.06 -8.12 -22.13
N ARG A 76 1.19 -8.83 -22.00
CA ARG A 76 1.92 -8.97 -20.74
C ARG A 76 2.40 -7.62 -20.19
N ARG A 77 2.92 -6.74 -21.04
CA ARG A 77 3.36 -5.39 -20.65
C ARG A 77 2.18 -4.52 -20.23
N ALA A 78 1.08 -4.55 -20.99
CA ALA A 78 -0.13 -3.81 -20.67
C ALA A 78 -0.69 -4.23 -19.29
N PHE A 79 -0.77 -5.53 -19.04
CA PHE A 79 -1.21 -6.08 -17.76
C PHE A 79 -0.39 -5.56 -16.58
N PHE A 80 0.94 -5.66 -16.62
CA PHE A 80 1.76 -5.21 -15.50
C PHE A 80 1.74 -3.70 -15.31
N LYS A 81 1.63 -2.91 -16.41
CA LYS A 81 1.47 -1.46 -16.33
C LYS A 81 0.16 -1.06 -15.65
N GLU A 82 -0.93 -1.74 -15.97
CA GLU A 82 -2.23 -1.52 -15.36
C GLU A 82 -2.21 -1.86 -13.86
N ARG A 83 -1.64 -3.02 -13.50
CA ARG A 83 -1.51 -3.41 -12.08
C ARG A 83 -0.60 -2.48 -11.28
N GLU A 84 0.46 -1.95 -11.89
CA GLU A 84 1.33 -0.94 -11.25
C GLU A 84 0.57 0.36 -10.98
N LYS A 85 -0.24 0.82 -11.95
CA LYS A 85 -1.10 1.99 -11.79
C LYS A 85 -2.10 1.78 -10.65
N GLU A 86 -2.83 0.66 -10.65
CA GLU A 86 -3.80 0.35 -9.61
C GLU A 86 -3.18 0.23 -8.22
N LEU A 87 -1.99 -0.36 -8.12
CA LEU A 87 -1.24 -0.44 -6.87
C LEU A 87 -0.90 0.96 -6.36
N SER A 88 -0.40 1.83 -7.23
CA SER A 88 -0.01 3.20 -6.86
C SER A 88 -1.22 4.01 -6.41
N GLU A 89 -2.33 3.94 -7.15
CA GLU A 89 -3.58 4.64 -6.82
C GLU A 89 -4.17 4.13 -5.49
N TYR A 90 -4.23 2.81 -5.30
CA TYR A 90 -4.69 2.21 -4.06
C TYR A 90 -3.82 2.63 -2.87
N PHE A 91 -2.50 2.44 -2.98
CA PHE A 91 -1.58 2.72 -1.87
C PHE A 91 -1.64 4.20 -1.47
N ARG A 92 -1.67 5.11 -2.45
CA ARG A 92 -1.79 6.54 -2.21
C ARG A 92 -3.11 6.87 -1.50
N ALA A 93 -4.23 6.34 -1.97
CA ALA A 93 -5.54 6.63 -1.40
C ALA A 93 -5.63 6.20 0.07
N GLU A 94 -5.14 5.00 0.39
CA GLU A 94 -5.16 4.49 1.77
C GLU A 94 -4.19 5.25 2.69
N VAL A 95 -2.99 5.62 2.21
CA VAL A 95 -2.08 6.47 2.99
C VAL A 95 -2.69 7.84 3.27
N GLU A 96 -3.34 8.46 2.28
CA GLU A 96 -4.04 9.74 2.48
C GLU A 96 -5.19 9.61 3.48
N ASN A 97 -5.90 8.48 3.49
CA ASN A 97 -6.97 8.19 4.46
C ASN A 97 -6.41 8.05 5.89
N ILE A 98 -5.36 7.24 6.06
CA ILE A 98 -4.65 7.07 7.33
C ILE A 98 -4.18 8.43 7.87
N ALA A 99 -3.50 9.22 7.03
CA ALA A 99 -2.98 10.53 7.43
C ALA A 99 -4.08 11.51 7.86
N LYS A 100 -5.25 11.51 7.18
CA LYS A 100 -6.40 12.32 7.60
C LYS A 100 -6.90 11.90 8.98
N ARG A 101 -7.09 10.61 9.20
CA ARG A 101 -7.55 10.08 10.49
C ARG A 101 -6.57 10.38 11.61
N MET A 102 -5.25 10.24 11.37
CA MET A 102 -4.24 10.64 12.33
C MET A 102 -4.38 12.13 12.70
N ASN A 103 -4.52 13.01 11.72
CA ASN A 103 -4.67 14.45 11.95
C ASN A 103 -5.94 14.80 12.73
N ASP A 104 -7.04 14.08 12.52
CA ASP A 104 -8.30 14.28 13.26
C ASP A 104 -8.18 13.88 14.74
N LEU A 105 -7.28 12.95 15.06
CA LEU A 105 -6.99 12.56 16.46
C LEU A 105 -6.07 13.54 17.17
N MET A 106 -5.22 14.25 16.42
CA MET A 106 -4.27 15.21 16.98
C MET A 106 -4.99 16.36 17.69
N PRO A 107 -4.42 16.90 18.77
CA PRO A 107 -4.99 18.05 19.45
C PRO A 107 -5.00 19.26 18.51
N SER A 108 -6.14 19.95 18.41
CA SER A 108 -6.23 21.21 17.67
C SER A 108 -5.31 22.25 18.31
N LYS A 109 -4.52 22.97 17.50
CA LYS A 109 -3.71 24.11 17.99
C LYS A 109 -4.62 25.06 18.81
N LYS A 110 -4.29 25.25 20.09
CA LYS A 110 -4.74 26.41 20.86
C LYS A 110 -3.96 27.65 20.44
#